data_AF-A0A392PEY2-F1
#
_entry.id   AF-A0A392PEY2-F1
#
_cell.length_a   1.000
_cell.length_b   1.000
_cell.length_c   1.000
_cell.angle_alpha   90.00
_cell.angle_beta   90.00
_cell.angle_gamma   90.00
#
_symmetry.space_group_name_H-M   'P 1'
#
loop_
_entity.id
_entity.type
_entity.pdbx_description
1 polymer ?
#
loop_
_entity_poly.entity_id
_entity_poly.type
_entity_poly.pdbx_seq_one_letter_code
_entity_poly.pdbx_strand_id
1 'polypeptide(L)'
;MSHLYSSLQNAGIYAFRDNDEIQRGDQISISLLQAIGRSRISIVVLSTNYANSRWCMLELEKIMEIGRTKGLVVVPVFYEVDPSEVRHQKGQFGEKFDDLLSKISVDESTKSNWKRDLIDIGGIAG
;
A
#
# COMPACT_ATOMS: atom_id res chain seq x y z
N MET A 1 7.02 -1.42 -11.79
CA MET A 1 5.89 -0.46 -11.88
C MET A 1 5.65 0.12 -13.27
N SER A 2 6.68 0.55 -14.02
CA SER A 2 6.50 1.13 -15.37
C SER A 2 5.76 0.21 -16.34
N HIS A 3 6.15 -1.06 -16.43
CA HIS A 3 5.51 -2.02 -17.35
C HIS A 3 4.03 -2.26 -17.03
N LEU A 4 3.68 -2.50 -15.76
CA LEU A 4 2.27 -2.66 -15.34
C LEU A 4 1.42 -1.44 -15.73
N TYR A 5 1.94 -0.25 -15.44
CA TYR A 5 1.25 1.00 -15.77
C TYR A 5 1.02 1.15 -17.28
N SER A 6 2.07 0.94 -18.09
CA SER A 6 1.97 1.01 -19.55
C SER A 6 1.01 -0.04 -20.11
N SER A 7 1.00 -1.27 -19.57
CA SER A 7 0.06 -2.32 -19.99
C SER A 7 -1.39 -1.96 -19.69
N LEU A 8 -1.67 -1.37 -18.52
CA LEU A 8 -3.02 -0.88 -18.18
C LEU A 8 -3.46 0.22 -19.15
N GLN A 9 -2.58 1.18 -19.44
CA GLN A 9 -2.87 2.25 -20.41
C GLN A 9 -3.11 1.69 -21.82
N ASN A 10 -2.28 0.76 -22.27
CA ASN A 10 -2.43 0.12 -23.59
C ASN A 10 -3.73 -0.69 -23.71
N ALA A 11 -4.24 -1.22 -22.59
CA ALA A 11 -5.54 -1.88 -22.52
C ALA A 11 -6.73 -0.90 -22.42
N GLY A 12 -6.48 0.42 -22.48
CA GLY A 12 -7.52 1.45 -22.34
C GLY A 12 -7.99 1.67 -20.90
N ILE A 13 -7.28 1.13 -19.91
CA ILE A 13 -7.61 1.31 -18.49
C ILE A 13 -6.92 2.59 -17.99
N TYR A 14 -7.73 3.56 -17.58
CA TYR A 14 -7.21 4.75 -16.90
C TYR A 14 -6.66 4.36 -15.52
N ALA A 15 -5.34 4.47 -15.36
CA ALA A 15 -4.65 4.20 -14.12
C ALA A 15 -4.05 5.49 -13.54
N PHE A 16 -4.22 5.69 -12.24
CA PHE A 16 -3.40 6.61 -11.46
C PHE A 16 -2.22 5.83 -10.90
N ARG A 17 -1.00 6.28 -11.17
CA ARG A 17 0.21 5.72 -10.57
C ARG A 17 0.72 6.72 -9.55
N ASP A 18 0.78 6.31 -8.29
CA ASP A 18 1.56 7.06 -7.32
C ASP A 18 3.04 6.87 -7.67
N ASN A 19 3.73 7.96 -8.01
CA ASN A 19 5.16 7.95 -8.26
C ASN A 19 5.85 8.39 -6.97
N ASP A 20 6.80 7.58 -6.49
CA ASP A 20 7.68 7.87 -5.36
C ASP A 20 8.45 9.22 -5.48
N GLU A 21 8.42 9.85 -6.66
CA GLU A 21 9.03 11.14 -6.96
C GLU A 21 8.18 12.37 -6.59
N ILE A 22 6.91 12.22 -6.16
CA ILE A 22 6.16 13.32 -5.56
C ILE A 22 6.57 13.46 -4.08
N GLN A 23 7.88 13.60 -3.85
CA GLN A 23 8.41 14.19 -2.64
C GLN A 23 8.29 15.72 -2.75
N ARG A 24 7.37 16.30 -1.97
CA ARG A 24 7.64 17.42 -1.05
C ARG A 24 6.35 17.83 -0.33
N GLY A 25 6.27 17.45 0.94
CA GLY A 25 5.35 18.01 1.92
C GLY A 25 4.32 17.03 2.44
N ASP A 26 4.66 16.33 3.53
CA ASP A 26 3.88 15.78 4.66
C ASP A 26 2.37 15.42 4.57
N GLN A 27 1.73 15.45 3.41
CA GLN A 27 0.31 15.20 3.23
C GLN A 27 0.09 14.25 2.07
N ILE A 28 -0.56 13.11 2.34
CA ILE A 28 -1.21 12.27 1.33
C ILE A 28 -1.83 13.21 0.31
N SER A 29 -1.33 13.19 -0.93
CA SER A 29 -1.71 14.24 -1.88
C SER A 29 -3.22 14.23 -2.06
N ILE A 30 -3.84 15.41 -2.09
CA ILE A 30 -5.29 15.52 -2.34
C ILE A 30 -5.66 14.78 -3.64
N SER A 31 -4.76 14.79 -4.62
CA SER A 31 -4.88 14.02 -5.86
C SER A 31 -4.94 12.51 -5.63
N LEU A 32 -4.11 11.96 -4.75
CA LEU A 32 -4.12 10.54 -4.40
C LEU A 32 -5.42 10.16 -3.68
N LEU A 33 -5.86 10.97 -2.70
CA LEU A 33 -7.15 10.74 -2.01
C LEU A 33 -8.34 10.79 -2.98
N GLN A 34 -8.33 11.75 -3.90
CA GLN A 34 -9.35 11.86 -4.94
C GLN A 34 -9.29 10.69 -5.93
N ALA A 35 -8.08 10.25 -6.30
CA ALA A 35 -7.89 9.11 -7.19
C ALA A 35 -8.43 7.84 -6.55
N ILE A 36 -8.05 7.54 -5.29
CA ILE A 36 -8.58 6.38 -4.55
C ILE A 36 -10.10 6.47 -4.44
N GLY A 37 -10.65 7.65 -4.10
CA GLY A 37 -12.09 7.85 -3.97
C GLY A 37 -12.88 7.73 -5.28
N ARG A 38 -12.25 7.88 -6.44
CA ARG A 38 -12.87 7.73 -7.77
C ARG A 38 -12.57 6.38 -8.43
N SER A 39 -11.67 5.59 -7.83
CA SER A 39 -11.24 4.31 -8.39
C SER A 39 -12.18 3.18 -8.00
N ARG A 40 -12.31 2.20 -8.89
CA ARG A 40 -13.03 0.93 -8.62
C ARG A 40 -12.09 -0.17 -8.14
N ILE A 41 -10.82 -0.09 -8.51
CA ILE A 41 -9.78 -1.06 -8.20
C ILE A 41 -8.55 -0.31 -7.71
N SER A 42 -7.91 -0.82 -6.65
CA SER A 42 -6.58 -0.41 -6.21
C SER A 42 -5.64 -1.61 -6.30
N ILE A 43 -4.54 -1.47 -7.03
CA ILE A 43 -3.49 -2.50 -7.12
C ILE A 43 -2.36 -2.09 -6.19
N VAL A 44 -2.10 -2.91 -5.17
CA VAL A 44 -1.06 -2.63 -4.16
C VAL A 44 0.12 -3.56 -4.39
N VAL A 45 1.24 -3.02 -4.85
CA VAL A 45 2.46 -3.80 -5.09
C VAL A 45 3.30 -3.84 -3.81
N LEU A 46 3.16 -4.95 -3.08
CA LEU A 46 3.84 -5.21 -1.82
C LEU A 46 5.26 -5.70 -2.09
N SER A 47 6.24 -5.06 -1.46
CA SER A 47 7.65 -5.44 -1.52
C SER A 47 8.34 -5.13 -0.19
N THR A 48 9.57 -5.58 0.01
CA THR A 48 10.36 -5.23 1.20
C THR A 48 10.59 -3.71 1.33
N ASN A 49 10.70 -2.99 0.21
CA ASN A 49 10.81 -1.52 0.22
C ASN A 49 9.49 -0.84 0.60
N TYR A 50 8.36 -1.43 0.23
CA TYR A 50 7.03 -0.95 0.64
C TYR A 50 6.91 -0.93 2.18
N ALA A 51 7.35 -2.01 2.83
CA ALA A 51 7.35 -2.14 4.29
C ALA A 51 8.19 -1.07 5.02
N ASN A 52 9.23 -0.54 4.38
CA ASN A 52 10.12 0.46 4.97
C ASN A 52 9.73 1.92 4.66
N SER A 53 8.56 2.14 4.06
CA SER A 53 8.11 3.48 3.67
C SER A 53 6.93 3.91 4.52
N ARG A 54 7.12 4.96 5.34
CA ARG A 54 6.04 5.60 6.10
C ARG A 54 4.89 6.00 5.17
N TRP A 55 5.22 6.49 3.98
CA TRP A 55 4.24 6.91 3.00
C TRP A 55 3.39 5.73 2.54
N CYS A 56 4.02 4.64 2.10
CA CYS A 56 3.31 3.44 1.67
C CYS A 56 2.39 2.89 2.76
N MET A 57 2.78 2.97 4.04
CA MET A 57 1.91 2.55 5.15
C MET A 57 0.68 3.45 5.33
N LEU A 58 0.84 4.78 5.22
CA LEU A 58 -0.28 5.72 5.26
C LEU A 58 -1.24 5.53 4.08
N GLU A 59 -0.70 5.24 2.89
CA GLU A 59 -1.49 4.93 1.72
C GLU A 59 -2.26 3.63 1.86
N LEU A 60 -1.60 2.57 2.35
CA LEU A 60 -2.24 1.28 2.63
C LEU A 60 -3.42 1.45 3.58
N GLU A 61 -3.21 2.18 4.68
CA GLU A 61 -4.27 2.47 5.65
C GLU A 61 -5.48 3.10 4.98
N LYS A 62 -5.26 4.10 4.11
CA LYS A 62 -6.35 4.77 3.42
C LYS A 62 -7.04 3.91 2.36
N ILE A 63 -6.27 3.12 1.60
CA ILE A 63 -6.81 2.18 0.62
C ILE A 63 -7.69 1.15 1.32
N MET A 64 -7.22 0.58 2.44
CA MET A 64 -7.95 -0.44 3.19
C MET A 64 -9.17 0.14 3.92
N GLU A 65 -9.10 1.37 4.43
CA GLU A 65 -10.26 2.10 4.97
C GLU A 65 -11.35 2.28 3.90
N ILE A 66 -10.98 2.74 2.69
CA ILE A 66 -11.92 2.96 1.59
C ILE A 66 -12.44 1.62 1.02
N GLY A 67 -11.57 0.61 0.90
CA GLY A 67 -11.94 -0.75 0.49
C GLY A 67 -13.06 -1.32 1.34
N ARG A 68 -12.97 -1.16 2.67
CA ARG A 68 -13.99 -1.63 3.62
C ARG A 68 -15.29 -0.84 3.57
N THR A 69 -15.24 0.45 3.26
CA THR A 69 -16.40 1.36 3.44
C THR A 69 -17.11 1.74 2.14
N LYS A 70 -16.45 1.60 0.98
CA LYS A 70 -16.92 2.15 -0.30
C LYS A 70 -16.87 1.17 -1.48
N GLY A 71 -16.61 -0.11 -1.23
CA GLY A 71 -16.65 -1.15 -2.27
C GLY A 71 -15.50 -1.07 -3.29
N LEU A 72 -14.40 -0.40 -2.93
CA LEU A 72 -13.16 -0.42 -3.71
C LEU A 72 -12.55 -1.83 -3.65
N VAL A 73 -12.32 -2.45 -4.81
CA VAL A 73 -11.66 -3.75 -4.89
C VAL A 73 -10.15 -3.56 -4.71
N VAL A 74 -9.58 -4.19 -3.69
CA VAL A 74 -8.14 -4.16 -3.43
C VAL A 74 -7.51 -5.45 -3.96
N VAL A 75 -6.50 -5.30 -4.81
CA VAL A 75 -5.76 -6.42 -5.42
C VAL A 75 -4.30 -6.31 -4.99
N PRO A 76 -3.80 -7.19 -4.09
CA PRO A 76 -2.38 -7.23 -3.80
C PRO A 76 -1.59 -7.83 -4.96
N VAL A 77 -0.35 -7.39 -5.11
CA VAL A 77 0.67 -8.04 -5.93
C VAL A 77 1.90 -8.21 -5.04
N PHE A 78 2.30 -9.45 -4.80
CA PHE A 78 3.43 -9.77 -3.93
C PHE A 78 4.72 -9.81 -4.76
N TYR A 79 5.47 -8.72 -4.76
CA TYR A 79 6.72 -8.59 -5.53
C TYR A 79 7.92 -9.00 -4.68
N GLU A 80 8.47 -10.18 -4.97
CA GLU A 80 9.63 -10.76 -4.26
C GLU A 80 9.44 -10.88 -2.74
N VAL A 81 8.19 -11.03 -2.29
CA VAL A 81 7.82 -11.24 -0.90
C VAL A 81 6.80 -12.36 -0.79
N ASP A 82 6.88 -13.15 0.28
CA ASP A 82 5.88 -14.18 0.55
C ASP A 82 4.62 -13.53 1.15
N PRO A 83 3.40 -13.84 0.69
CA PRO A 83 2.16 -13.33 1.29
C PRO A 83 2.08 -13.60 2.80
N SER A 84 2.61 -14.71 3.28
CA SER A 84 2.67 -15.05 4.70
C SER A 84 3.64 -14.16 5.49
N GLU A 85 4.73 -13.68 4.88
CA GLU A 85 5.62 -12.69 5.48
C GLU A 85 4.94 -11.34 5.63
N VAL A 86 4.17 -10.90 4.62
CA VAL A 86 3.34 -9.70 4.72
C VAL A 86 2.29 -9.86 5.81
N ARG A 87 1.52 -10.96 5.76
CA ARG A 87 0.37 -11.22 6.64
C ARG A 87 0.75 -11.30 8.10
N HIS A 88 1.90 -11.88 8.42
CA HIS A 88 2.35 -12.05 9.79
C HIS A 88 3.45 -11.05 10.19
N GLN A 89 3.84 -10.14 9.28
CA GLN A 89 4.94 -9.20 9.45
C GLN A 89 6.22 -9.92 9.92
N LYS A 90 6.63 -10.95 9.15
CA LYS A 90 7.81 -11.80 9.42
C LYS A 90 8.79 -11.76 8.25
N GLY A 91 9.93 -12.44 8.41
CA GLY A 91 10.96 -12.51 7.38
C GLY A 91 11.50 -11.12 7.03
N GLN A 92 11.98 -10.96 5.80
CA GLN A 92 12.57 -9.70 5.37
C GLN A 92 11.55 -8.55 5.33
N PHE A 93 10.28 -8.85 5.02
CA PHE A 93 9.23 -7.84 5.07
C PHE A 93 9.02 -7.32 6.50
N GLY A 94 8.93 -8.23 7.48
CA GLY A 94 8.80 -7.89 8.90
C GLY A 94 9.97 -7.08 9.42
N GLU A 95 11.20 -7.48 9.09
CA GLU A 95 12.41 -6.74 9.48
C GLU A 95 12.40 -5.29 8.96
N LYS A 96 11.94 -5.07 7.72
CA LYS A 96 11.81 -3.73 7.14
C LYS A 96 10.69 -2.92 7.76
N PHE A 97 9.59 -3.56 8.14
CA PHE A 97 8.51 -2.91 8.86
C PHE A 97 8.95 -2.49 10.27
N ASP A 98 9.68 -3.35 10.99
CA ASP A 98 10.22 -3.02 12.31
C ASP A 98 11.29 -1.92 12.22
N ASP A 99 12.14 -1.94 11.19
CA ASP A 99 13.11 -0.87 10.90
C ASP A 99 12.41 0.48 10.71
N LEU A 100 11.32 0.54 9.95
CA LEU A 100 10.49 1.74 9.82
C LEU A 100 9.98 2.21 11.19
N LEU A 101 9.35 1.33 11.97
CA LEU A 101 8.79 1.66 13.28
C LEU A 101 9.84 2.11 14.30
N SER A 102 11.10 1.71 14.13
CA SER A 102 12.22 2.17 14.97
C SER A 102 12.67 3.61 14.63
N LYS A 103 12.45 4.03 13.38
CA LYS A 103 12.91 5.33 12.84
C LYS A 103 11.88 6.44 12.97
N ILE A 104 10.60 6.09 13.05
CA ILE A 104 9.51 7.06 13.11
C ILE A 104 8.75 6.96 14.43
N SER A 105 8.31 8.11 14.93
CA SER A 105 7.34 8.15 16.02
C SER A 105 5.94 8.08 15.43
N VAL A 106 5.23 6.98 15.71
CA VAL A 106 3.80 6.79 15.42
C VAL A 106 3.12 6.36 16.70
N ASP A 107 1.89 6.82 16.92
CA ASP A 107 1.13 6.37 18.07
C ASP A 107 0.70 4.90 17.93
N GLU A 108 0.36 4.28 19.05
CA GLU A 108 0.00 2.86 19.10
C GLU A 108 -1.26 2.54 18.27
N SER A 109 -2.14 3.51 18.03
CA SER A 109 -3.34 3.29 17.21
C SER A 109 -2.97 3.18 15.73
N THR A 110 -2.11 4.07 15.22
CA THR A 110 -1.58 3.99 13.85
C THR A 110 -0.80 2.70 13.63
N LYS A 111 0.08 2.33 14.57
CA LYS A 111 0.83 1.07 14.49
C LYS A 111 -0.09 -0.16 14.45
N SER A 112 -1.15 -0.15 15.25
CA SER A 112 -2.14 -1.22 15.27
C SER A 112 -2.96 -1.29 13.97
N ASN A 113 -3.30 -0.14 13.39
CA ASN A 113 -3.97 -0.07 12.09
C ASN A 113 -3.11 -0.69 10.99
N TRP A 114 -1.84 -0.29 10.87
CA TRP A 114 -0.95 -0.83 9.84
C TRP A 114 -0.78 -2.34 9.95
N LYS A 115 -0.62 -2.86 11.17
CA LYS A 115 -0.55 -4.33 11.37
C LYS A 115 -1.82 -5.03 10.88
N ARG A 116 -3.00 -4.49 11.25
CA ARG A 116 -4.28 -5.03 10.79
C ARG A 116 -4.41 -4.97 9.27
N ASP A 117 -4.01 -3.87 8.66
CA ASP A 117 -4.09 -3.68 7.22
C ASP A 117 -3.18 -4.63 6.46
N LEU A 118 -1.98 -4.89 6.99
CA LEU A 118 -1.04 -5.89 6.46
C LEU A 118 -1.55 -7.32 6.64
N ILE A 119 -2.18 -7.64 7.77
CA ILE A 119 -2.84 -8.94 8.01
C ILE A 119 -3.96 -9.16 6.99
N ASP A 120 -4.80 -8.14 6.79
CA ASP A 120 -5.96 -8.22 5.92
C ASP A 120 -5.53 -8.35 4.46
N ILE A 121 -4.65 -7.46 3.98
CA ILE A 121 -4.21 -7.47 2.58
C ILE A 121 -3.36 -8.71 2.25
N GLY A 122 -2.53 -9.19 3.19
CA GLY A 122 -1.78 -10.44 3.04
C GLY A 122 -2.67 -11.70 3.06
N GLY A 123 -3.95 -11.56 3.42
CA GLY A 123 -4.95 -12.63 3.33
C GLY A 123 -5.77 -12.63 2.04
N ILE A 124 -5.64 -11.59 1.19
CA ILE A 124 -6.35 -11.49 -0.09
C ILE A 124 -5.56 -12.27 -1.15
N ALA A 125 -6.26 -13.04 -1.99
CA ALA A 125 -5.63 -13.72 -3.12
C ALA A 125 -5.17 -12.69 -4.17
N GLY A 126 -3.92 -12.82 -4.61
CA GLY A 126 -3.29 -11.97 -5.62
C GLY A 126 -1.87 -12.43 -5.94
#